data_AF-X0VL28-F1
#
_entry.id   AF-X0VL28-F1
#
_cell.length_a   1.000
_cell.length_b   1.000
_cell.length_c   1.000
_cell.angle_alpha   90.00
_cell.angle_beta   90.00
_cell.angle_gamma   90.00
#
_symmetry.space_group_name_H-M   'P 1'
#
loop_
_entity.id
_entity.type
_entity.pdbx_description
1 polymer ?
#
loop_
_entity_poly.entity_id
_entity_poly.type
_entity_poly.pdbx_seq_one_letter_code
_entity_poly.pdbx_strand_id
1 'polypeptide(L)'
;MSDISGRIAQQKDLEQISVFEAELAVQTAWRNETKKYKTLLGHLSSAEKFQTPLILYVAAVTFAESSPIKAVNLLVKASILQQLQKSKKLDIEPYEIAGQAAQLAYNLFIQDPGHRSLALEAFDNYSTIANEKMDAKLQYIYSIILQRDGQAEKSKKILQKLAQKSSGYWSSRAKLDLIKQTIEQIQEESQTIPNELFIELKNLISECSEQDKESNQLRIEATTIYCELLLESKEKGSAQKVLNILAEAETTHNPN
;
A
#
# COMPACT_ATOMS: atom_id res chain seq x y z
N MET A 1 21.68 -8.43 -32.48
CA MET A 1 20.88 -7.48 -31.66
C MET A 1 20.01 -6.57 -32.52
N SER A 2 20.56 -5.87 -33.53
CA SER A 2 19.78 -5.12 -34.54
C SER A 2 18.72 -5.99 -35.24
N ASP A 3 19.09 -7.24 -35.56
CA ASP A 3 18.28 -8.14 -36.37
C ASP A 3 16.96 -8.59 -35.71
N ILE A 4 16.97 -9.00 -34.43
CA ILE A 4 15.76 -9.46 -33.72
C ILE A 4 14.78 -8.30 -33.46
N SER A 5 15.29 -7.10 -33.15
CA SER A 5 14.43 -5.92 -32.98
C SER A 5 13.78 -5.50 -34.30
N GLY A 6 14.49 -5.63 -35.42
CA GLY A 6 13.96 -5.39 -36.77
C GLY A 6 12.90 -6.43 -37.17
N ARG A 7 13.13 -7.71 -36.87
CA ARG A 7 12.20 -8.81 -37.18
C ARG A 7 10.90 -8.71 -36.38
N ILE A 8 10.95 -8.35 -35.10
CA ILE A 8 9.75 -8.23 -34.24
C ILE A 8 8.90 -6.98 -34.56
N ALA A 9 9.46 -5.99 -35.27
CA ALA A 9 8.69 -4.86 -35.77
C ALA A 9 7.72 -5.26 -36.91
N GLN A 10 7.97 -6.39 -37.56
CA GLN A 10 7.09 -6.96 -38.60
C GLN A 10 6.37 -8.19 -38.02
N GLN A 11 5.06 -8.09 -37.76
CA GLN A 11 4.24 -9.13 -37.12
C GLN A 11 4.39 -10.56 -37.68
N LYS A 12 4.83 -10.72 -38.94
CA LYS A 12 5.02 -12.01 -39.62
C LYS A 12 6.16 -12.88 -39.06
N ASP A 13 7.11 -12.34 -38.29
CA ASP A 13 8.28 -13.09 -37.82
C ASP A 13 8.16 -13.59 -36.35
N LEU A 14 7.10 -13.21 -35.64
CA LEU A 14 6.90 -13.59 -34.23
C LEU A 14 6.66 -15.10 -34.02
N GLU A 15 6.13 -15.81 -35.01
CA GLU A 15 5.89 -17.26 -34.93
C GLU A 15 7.19 -18.06 -34.83
N GLN A 16 8.25 -17.61 -35.51
CA GLN A 16 9.55 -18.29 -35.58
C GLN A 16 10.41 -18.08 -34.33
N ILE A 17 10.09 -17.08 -33.50
CA ILE A 17 10.87 -16.73 -32.32
C ILE A 17 10.50 -17.65 -31.16
N SER A 18 11.49 -18.27 -30.53
CA SER A 18 11.29 -19.07 -29.33
C SER A 18 11.10 -18.19 -28.09
N VAL A 19 10.45 -18.74 -27.06
CA VAL A 19 10.31 -18.05 -25.76
C VAL A 19 11.68 -17.71 -25.16
N PHE A 20 12.66 -18.60 -25.33
CA PHE A 20 14.02 -18.39 -24.84
C PHE A 20 14.70 -17.18 -25.50
N GLU A 21 14.59 -17.03 -26.82
CA GLU A 21 15.14 -15.89 -27.55
C GLU A 21 14.45 -14.57 -27.16
N ALA A 22 13.12 -14.61 -26.99
CA ALA A 22 12.36 -13.46 -26.52
C ALA A 22 12.83 -13.03 -25.12
N GLU A 23 12.99 -13.97 -24.18
CA GLU A 23 13.51 -13.66 -22.85
C GLU A 23 14.92 -13.09 -22.88
N LEU A 24 15.81 -13.61 -23.74
CA LEU A 24 17.18 -13.11 -23.87
C LEU A 24 17.21 -11.67 -24.42
N ALA A 25 16.37 -11.37 -25.41
CA ALA A 25 16.21 -10.02 -25.93
C ALA A 25 15.71 -9.06 -24.83
N VAL A 26 14.75 -9.51 -24.03
CA VAL A 26 14.19 -8.73 -22.91
C VAL A 26 15.19 -8.51 -21.79
N GLN A 27 15.99 -9.51 -21.40
CA GLN A 27 17.08 -9.31 -20.42
C GLN A 27 18.08 -8.26 -20.89
N THR A 28 18.37 -8.25 -22.19
CA THR A 28 19.31 -7.29 -22.75
C THR A 28 18.71 -5.89 -22.81
N ALA A 29 17.41 -5.78 -23.13
CA ALA A 29 16.67 -4.51 -23.08
C ALA A 29 16.63 -3.94 -21.66
N TRP A 30 16.47 -4.78 -20.64
CA TRP A 30 16.54 -4.35 -19.24
C TRP A 30 17.87 -3.73 -18.87
N ARG A 31 18.98 -4.36 -19.29
CA ARG A 31 20.34 -3.91 -18.94
C ARG A 31 20.75 -2.62 -19.66
N ASN A 32 20.19 -2.34 -20.84
CA ASN A 32 20.65 -1.30 -21.77
C ASN A 32 19.61 -0.19 -22.02
N GLU A 33 18.89 0.24 -20.99
CA GLU A 33 17.82 1.26 -21.03
C GLU A 33 16.53 0.82 -21.75
N THR A 34 15.57 0.34 -20.96
CA THR A 34 14.30 -0.23 -21.40
C THR A 34 13.44 0.68 -22.30
N LYS A 35 13.54 2.01 -22.15
CA LYS A 35 12.71 2.99 -22.90
C LYS A 35 12.87 2.87 -24.42
N LYS A 36 14.07 2.50 -24.90
CA LYS A 36 14.36 2.31 -26.34
C LYS A 36 13.65 1.08 -26.94
N TYR A 37 13.15 0.18 -26.10
CA TYR A 37 12.55 -1.10 -26.49
C TYR A 37 11.04 -1.17 -26.23
N LYS A 38 10.38 -0.02 -25.99
CA LYS A 38 8.95 0.04 -25.63
C LYS A 38 8.05 -0.68 -26.64
N THR A 39 8.27 -0.52 -27.95
CA THR A 39 7.48 -1.19 -29.00
C THR A 39 7.66 -2.70 -28.96
N LEU A 40 8.92 -3.16 -28.90
CA LEU A 40 9.28 -4.57 -28.78
C LEU A 40 8.61 -5.22 -27.56
N LEU A 41 8.78 -4.61 -26.39
CA LEU A 41 8.19 -5.09 -25.14
C LEU A 41 6.66 -5.06 -25.17
N GLY A 42 6.07 -4.08 -25.87
CA GLY A 42 4.64 -4.02 -26.14
C GLY A 42 4.14 -5.22 -26.93
N HIS A 43 4.83 -5.59 -28.02
CA HIS A 43 4.47 -6.76 -28.83
C HIS A 43 4.63 -8.06 -28.04
N LEU A 44 5.78 -8.26 -27.39
CA LEU A 44 6.05 -9.49 -26.63
C LEU A 44 5.08 -9.68 -25.46
N SER A 45 4.78 -8.63 -24.69
CA SER A 45 3.83 -8.73 -23.57
C SER A 45 2.37 -8.97 -24.00
N SER A 46 2.02 -8.65 -25.25
CA SER A 46 0.65 -8.82 -25.76
C SER A 46 0.41 -10.20 -26.39
N ALA A 47 1.46 -10.87 -26.86
CA ALA A 47 1.38 -12.19 -27.47
C ALA A 47 1.42 -13.29 -26.40
N GLU A 48 0.35 -14.09 -26.30
CA GLU A 48 0.16 -15.11 -25.25
C GLU A 48 1.36 -16.05 -25.08
N LYS A 49 1.94 -16.53 -26.19
CA LYS A 49 3.14 -17.39 -26.22
C LYS A 49 4.33 -16.82 -25.43
N PHE A 50 4.45 -15.50 -25.35
CA PHE A 50 5.61 -14.81 -24.75
C PHE A 50 5.32 -14.20 -23.38
N GLN A 51 4.15 -14.46 -22.78
CA GLN A 51 3.78 -13.91 -21.48
C GLN A 51 4.46 -14.67 -20.33
N THR A 52 5.79 -14.62 -20.27
CA THR A 52 6.57 -15.15 -19.14
C THR A 52 6.68 -14.09 -18.02
N PRO A 53 6.97 -14.49 -16.75
CA PRO A 53 7.11 -13.54 -15.65
C PRO A 53 8.10 -12.43 -15.95
N LEU A 54 9.26 -12.78 -16.54
CA LEU A 54 10.29 -11.82 -16.92
C LEU A 54 9.75 -10.81 -17.93
N ILE A 55 9.19 -11.27 -19.05
CA ILE A 55 8.73 -10.41 -20.14
C ILE A 55 7.66 -9.44 -19.66
N LEU A 56 6.69 -9.94 -18.88
CA LEU A 56 5.63 -9.10 -18.32
C LEU A 56 6.19 -8.06 -17.34
N TYR A 57 7.08 -8.46 -16.43
CA TYR A 57 7.67 -7.55 -15.45
C TYR A 57 8.51 -6.45 -16.13
N VAL A 58 9.39 -6.80 -17.08
CA VAL A 58 10.21 -5.83 -17.83
C VAL A 58 9.33 -4.85 -18.62
N ALA A 59 8.29 -5.37 -19.29
CA ALA A 59 7.35 -4.55 -20.01
C ALA A 59 6.62 -3.59 -19.06
N ALA A 60 6.18 -4.07 -17.90
CA ALA A 60 5.50 -3.24 -16.92
C ALA A 60 6.35 -2.08 -16.42
N VAL A 61 7.60 -2.35 -16.03
CA VAL A 61 8.57 -1.32 -15.61
C VAL A 61 8.75 -0.28 -16.72
N THR A 62 8.79 -0.71 -17.98
CA THR A 62 8.93 0.18 -19.15
C THR A 62 7.69 1.06 -19.37
N PHE A 63 6.50 0.51 -19.12
CA PHE A 63 5.23 1.22 -19.31
C PHE A 63 4.80 2.06 -18.10
N ALA A 64 5.45 1.92 -16.93
CA ALA A 64 5.01 2.53 -15.66
C ALA A 64 4.75 4.05 -15.77
N GLU A 65 5.62 4.82 -16.42
CA GLU A 65 5.44 6.27 -16.56
C GLU A 65 4.43 6.66 -17.65
N SER A 66 4.37 5.88 -18.74
CA SER A 66 3.68 6.31 -19.97
C SER A 66 2.33 5.63 -20.21
N SER A 67 2.07 4.54 -19.52
CA SER A 67 0.82 3.76 -19.57
C SER A 67 0.65 3.02 -18.24
N PRO A 68 0.48 3.74 -17.11
CA PRO A 68 0.54 3.17 -15.76
C PRO A 68 -0.53 2.10 -15.50
N ILE A 69 -1.75 2.24 -16.05
CA ILE A 69 -2.80 1.20 -15.96
C ILE A 69 -2.33 -0.12 -16.59
N LYS A 70 -1.72 -0.05 -17.78
CA LYS A 70 -1.15 -1.22 -18.45
C LYS A 70 -0.03 -1.83 -17.61
N ALA A 71 0.81 -1.00 -17.01
CA ALA A 71 1.88 -1.47 -16.14
C ALA A 71 1.34 -2.21 -14.91
N VAL A 72 0.30 -1.71 -14.24
CA VAL A 72 -0.34 -2.42 -13.11
C VAL A 72 -0.82 -3.81 -13.55
N ASN A 73 -1.57 -3.90 -14.65
CA ASN A 73 -2.09 -5.18 -15.14
C ASN A 73 -0.98 -6.17 -15.47
N LEU A 74 0.12 -5.70 -16.07
CA LEU A 74 1.28 -6.51 -16.37
C LEU A 74 2.00 -6.98 -15.09
N LEU A 75 2.14 -6.12 -14.07
CA LEU A 75 2.73 -6.50 -12.77
C LEU A 75 1.88 -7.53 -12.03
N VAL A 76 0.56 -7.34 -11.98
CA VAL A 76 -0.37 -8.33 -11.40
C VAL A 76 -0.17 -9.68 -12.07
N LYS A 77 -0.23 -9.73 -13.41
CA LYS A 77 -0.04 -10.99 -14.15
C LYS A 77 1.36 -11.58 -13.95
N ALA A 78 2.41 -10.75 -13.95
CA ALA A 78 3.78 -11.18 -13.70
C ALA A 78 3.95 -11.80 -12.31
N SER A 79 3.34 -11.22 -11.28
CA SER A 79 3.42 -11.75 -9.91
C SER A 79 2.74 -13.12 -9.78
N ILE A 80 1.56 -13.30 -10.39
CA ILE A 80 0.84 -14.58 -10.40
C ILE A 80 1.67 -15.64 -11.13
N LEU A 81 2.19 -15.32 -12.31
CA LEU A 81 3.00 -16.27 -13.06
C LEU A 81 4.33 -16.58 -12.38
N GLN A 82 4.98 -15.61 -11.71
CA GLN A 82 6.20 -15.86 -10.95
C GLN A 82 5.94 -16.77 -9.74
N GLN A 83 4.75 -16.70 -9.12
CA GLN A 83 4.35 -17.59 -8.04
C GLN A 83 4.12 -19.03 -8.55
N LEU A 84 3.46 -19.18 -9.70
CA LEU A 84 3.15 -20.49 -10.28
C LEU A 84 4.36 -21.14 -10.98
N GLN A 85 5.19 -20.32 -11.64
CA GLN A 85 6.28 -20.75 -12.51
C GLN A 85 7.47 -19.80 -12.32
N LYS A 86 8.23 -20.00 -11.24
CA LYS A 86 9.37 -19.14 -10.90
C LYS A 86 10.39 -19.08 -12.04
N SER A 87 10.55 -17.90 -12.63
CA SER A 87 11.60 -17.67 -13.62
C SER A 87 12.94 -17.48 -12.91
N LYS A 88 13.91 -18.34 -13.22
CA LYS A 88 15.31 -18.19 -12.73
C LYS A 88 16.00 -16.93 -13.24
N LYS A 89 15.44 -16.32 -14.29
CA LYS A 89 15.97 -15.11 -14.93
C LYS A 89 15.43 -13.82 -14.30
N LEU A 90 14.43 -13.93 -13.42
CA LEU A 90 13.83 -12.83 -12.68
C LEU A 90 14.11 -13.04 -11.19
N ASP A 91 15.15 -12.37 -10.69
CA ASP A 91 15.58 -12.43 -9.29
C ASP A 91 14.76 -11.46 -8.42
N ILE A 92 13.44 -11.60 -8.49
CA ILE A 92 12.47 -10.82 -7.72
C ILE A 92 11.40 -11.80 -7.24
N GLU A 93 11.07 -11.73 -5.96
CA GLU A 93 10.06 -12.58 -5.38
C GLU A 93 8.64 -12.16 -5.83
N PRO A 94 7.69 -13.09 -5.99
CA PRO A 94 6.33 -12.77 -6.45
C PRO A 94 5.65 -11.65 -5.65
N TYR A 95 5.84 -11.64 -4.33
CA TYR A 95 5.22 -10.65 -3.46
C TYR A 95 5.81 -9.25 -3.65
N GLU A 96 7.07 -9.12 -4.06
CA GLU A 96 7.68 -7.82 -4.34
C GLU A 96 7.09 -7.23 -5.62
N ILE A 97 6.88 -8.07 -6.66
CA ILE A 97 6.21 -7.67 -7.90
C ILE A 97 4.77 -7.23 -7.60
N ALA A 98 4.04 -7.98 -6.79
CA ALA A 98 2.67 -7.64 -6.42
C ALA A 98 2.61 -6.36 -5.57
N GLY A 99 3.58 -6.13 -4.68
CA GLY A 99 3.70 -4.88 -3.93
C GLY A 99 3.93 -3.67 -4.82
N GLN A 100 4.75 -3.80 -5.87
CA GLN A 100 4.91 -2.74 -6.88
C GLN A 100 3.62 -2.47 -7.64
N ALA A 101 2.85 -3.51 -7.99
CA ALA A 101 1.55 -3.36 -8.63
C ALA A 101 0.58 -2.56 -7.75
N ALA A 102 0.47 -2.94 -6.47
CA ALA A 102 -0.40 -2.30 -5.50
C ALA A 102 -0.01 -0.83 -5.25
N GLN A 103 1.29 -0.55 -5.11
CA GLN A 103 1.77 0.82 -4.93
C GLN A 103 1.49 1.69 -6.16
N LEU A 104 1.71 1.18 -7.38
CA LEU A 104 1.42 1.93 -8.61
C LEU A 104 -0.09 2.15 -8.79
N ALA A 105 -0.90 1.15 -8.49
CA ALA A 105 -2.36 1.27 -8.55
C ALA A 105 -2.90 2.26 -7.51
N TYR A 106 -2.32 2.29 -6.31
CA TYR A 106 -2.63 3.32 -5.31
C TYR A 106 -2.29 4.72 -5.80
N ASN A 107 -1.12 4.90 -6.42
CA ASN A 107 -0.71 6.20 -6.97
C ASN A 107 -1.69 6.70 -8.06
N LEU A 108 -2.27 5.79 -8.84
CA LEU A 108 -3.33 6.13 -9.79
C LEU A 108 -4.64 6.49 -9.09
N PHE A 109 -5.03 5.72 -8.07
CA PHE A 109 -6.25 5.96 -7.31
C PHE A 109 -6.26 7.31 -6.57
N ILE A 110 -5.12 7.75 -6.01
CA ILE A 110 -5.05 9.07 -5.35
C ILE A 110 -5.16 10.23 -6.34
N GLN A 111 -4.77 10.02 -7.61
CA GLN A 111 -4.88 11.02 -8.67
C GLN A 111 -6.29 11.06 -9.24
N ASP A 112 -6.88 9.89 -9.46
CA ASP A 112 -8.24 9.72 -9.96
C ASP A 112 -8.95 8.58 -9.21
N PRO A 113 -9.95 8.89 -8.37
CA PRO A 113 -10.77 7.89 -7.69
C PRO A 113 -11.46 6.89 -8.64
N GLY A 114 -11.60 7.21 -9.93
CA GLY A 114 -12.08 6.30 -10.97
C GLY A 114 -11.23 5.04 -11.14
N HIS A 115 -9.97 5.04 -10.66
CA HIS A 115 -9.09 3.85 -10.65
C HIS A 115 -9.26 2.93 -9.44
N ARG A 116 -10.32 3.10 -8.65
CA ARG A 116 -10.59 2.29 -7.46
C ARG A 116 -10.55 0.78 -7.71
N SER A 117 -11.23 0.29 -8.75
CA SER A 117 -11.30 -1.15 -9.06
C SER A 117 -9.92 -1.74 -9.35
N LEU A 118 -9.07 -0.99 -10.06
CA LEU A 118 -7.71 -1.39 -10.39
C LEU A 118 -6.85 -1.49 -9.12
N ALA A 119 -7.01 -0.54 -8.20
CA ALA A 119 -6.32 -0.56 -6.91
C ALA A 119 -6.74 -1.77 -6.07
N LEU A 120 -8.05 -2.02 -5.94
CA LEU A 120 -8.56 -3.17 -5.21
C LEU A 120 -8.03 -4.50 -5.77
N GLU A 121 -8.09 -4.68 -7.09
CA GLU A 121 -7.56 -5.89 -7.74
C GLU A 121 -6.05 -6.08 -7.46
N ALA A 122 -5.26 -5.02 -7.58
CA ALA A 122 -3.83 -5.08 -7.32
C ALA A 122 -3.51 -5.39 -5.84
N PHE A 123 -4.27 -4.82 -4.89
CA PHE A 123 -4.10 -5.10 -3.47
C PHE A 123 -4.63 -6.48 -3.05
N ASP A 124 -5.73 -6.96 -3.63
CA ASP A 124 -6.23 -8.33 -3.42
C ASP A 124 -5.17 -9.34 -3.88
N ASN A 125 -4.58 -9.13 -5.06
CA ASN A 125 -3.46 -9.93 -5.57
C ASN A 125 -2.25 -9.87 -4.62
N TYR A 126 -1.85 -8.68 -4.18
CA TYR A 126 -0.74 -8.53 -3.25
C TYR A 126 -0.99 -9.22 -1.91
N SER A 127 -2.19 -9.07 -1.34
CA SER A 127 -2.59 -9.73 -0.10
C SER A 127 -2.53 -11.25 -0.20
N THR A 128 -2.98 -11.79 -1.33
CA THR A 128 -2.95 -13.23 -1.61
C THR A 128 -1.51 -13.75 -1.74
N ILE A 129 -0.64 -13.04 -2.46
CA ILE A 129 0.72 -13.51 -2.74
C ILE A 129 1.67 -13.31 -1.56
N ALA A 130 1.58 -12.17 -0.88
CA ALA A 130 2.49 -11.82 0.20
C ALA A 130 2.14 -12.52 1.53
N ASN A 131 0.86 -12.84 1.75
CA ASN A 131 0.37 -13.38 3.01
C ASN A 131 0.85 -12.53 4.21
N GLU A 132 1.69 -13.06 5.09
CA GLU A 132 2.23 -12.35 6.26
C GLU A 132 3.37 -11.37 5.93
N LYS A 133 3.90 -11.41 4.71
CA LYS A 133 5.04 -10.59 4.25
C LYS A 133 4.62 -9.26 3.63
N MET A 134 3.33 -8.90 3.66
CA MET A 134 2.93 -7.59 3.13
C MET A 134 3.60 -6.47 3.93
N ASP A 135 4.09 -5.47 3.22
CA ASP A 135 4.60 -4.24 3.83
C ASP A 135 3.51 -3.55 4.67
N ALA A 136 3.88 -3.03 5.85
CA ALA A 136 2.91 -2.50 6.81
C ALA A 136 2.19 -1.23 6.29
N LYS A 137 2.89 -0.37 5.54
CA LYS A 137 2.30 0.81 4.91
C LYS A 137 1.28 0.40 3.86
N LEU A 138 1.65 -0.53 2.99
CA LEU A 138 0.74 -1.04 1.96
C LEU A 138 -0.47 -1.78 2.55
N GLN A 139 -0.30 -2.55 3.63
CA GLN A 139 -1.44 -3.13 4.37
C GLN A 139 -2.38 -2.04 4.90
N TYR A 140 -1.84 -0.98 5.50
CA TYR A 140 -2.64 0.12 6.01
C TYR A 140 -3.40 0.84 4.89
N ILE A 141 -2.72 1.19 3.79
CA ILE A 141 -3.35 1.81 2.61
C ILE A 141 -4.50 0.95 2.09
N TYR A 142 -4.31 -0.37 2.02
CA TYR A 142 -5.34 -1.29 1.57
C TYR A 142 -6.59 -1.25 2.46
N SER A 143 -6.43 -1.17 3.79
CA SER A 143 -7.56 -1.01 4.71
C SER A 143 -8.36 0.27 4.42
N ILE A 144 -7.68 1.38 4.11
CA ILE A 144 -8.34 2.65 3.76
C ILE A 144 -9.14 2.54 2.47
N ILE A 145 -8.59 1.86 1.45
CA ILE A 145 -9.30 1.65 0.18
C ILE A 145 -10.54 0.77 0.41
N LEU A 146 -10.41 -0.31 1.18
CA LEU A 146 -11.52 -1.20 1.53
C LEU A 146 -12.63 -0.47 2.29
N GLN A 147 -12.27 0.37 3.26
CA GLN A 147 -13.23 1.19 4.00
C GLN A 147 -14.04 2.09 3.05
N ARG A 148 -13.35 2.79 2.14
CA ARG A 148 -13.98 3.68 1.15
C ARG A 148 -14.82 2.93 0.11
N ASP A 149 -14.59 1.64 -0.06
CA ASP A 149 -15.37 0.75 -0.92
C ASP A 149 -16.56 0.10 -0.21
N GLY A 150 -16.80 0.41 1.07
CA GLY A 150 -17.87 -0.19 1.86
C GLY A 150 -17.53 -1.59 2.39
N GLN A 151 -16.30 -2.07 2.21
CA GLN A 151 -15.80 -3.33 2.77
C GLN A 151 -15.26 -3.13 4.19
N ALA A 152 -16.06 -2.50 5.06
CA ALA A 152 -15.65 -2.05 6.40
C ALA A 152 -15.14 -3.20 7.28
N GLU A 153 -15.78 -4.37 7.25
CA GLU A 153 -15.34 -5.53 8.03
C GLU A 153 -13.97 -6.06 7.61
N LYS A 154 -13.67 -6.05 6.30
CA LYS A 154 -12.37 -6.49 5.78
C LYS A 154 -11.29 -5.47 6.14
N SER A 155 -11.60 -4.18 6.04
CA SER A 155 -10.76 -3.08 6.51
C SER A 155 -10.42 -3.23 8.00
N LYS A 156 -11.44 -3.39 8.85
CA LYS A 156 -11.29 -3.55 10.31
C LYS A 156 -10.38 -4.72 10.68
N LYS A 157 -10.53 -5.88 10.03
CA LYS A 157 -9.66 -7.05 10.25
C LYS A 157 -8.19 -6.76 9.93
N ILE A 158 -7.91 -6.02 8.86
CA ILE A 158 -6.54 -5.63 8.51
C ILE A 158 -5.98 -4.66 9.55
N LEU A 159 -6.75 -3.67 9.97
CA LEU A 159 -6.34 -2.74 11.03
C LEU A 159 -6.05 -3.47 12.34
N GLN A 160 -6.90 -4.43 12.73
CA GLN A 160 -6.67 -5.27 13.92
C GLN A 160 -5.37 -6.05 13.82
N LYS A 161 -5.07 -6.65 12.65
CA LYS A 161 -3.80 -7.36 12.42
C LYS A 161 -2.58 -6.43 12.51
N LEU A 162 -2.71 -5.19 12.01
CA LEU A 162 -1.64 -4.19 12.12
C LEU A 162 -1.44 -3.72 13.56
N ALA A 163 -2.52 -3.47 14.29
CA ALA A 163 -2.52 -3.01 15.69
C ALA A 163 -1.92 -4.04 16.67
N GLN A 164 -2.01 -5.33 16.35
CA GLN A 164 -1.39 -6.41 17.14
C GLN A 164 0.15 -6.41 17.07
N LYS A 165 0.76 -5.73 16.09
CA LYS A 165 2.23 -5.63 16.02
C LYS A 165 2.74 -4.74 17.16
N SER A 166 3.77 -5.20 17.86
CA SER A 166 4.27 -4.59 19.10
C SER A 166 4.81 -3.17 18.95
N SER A 167 5.23 -2.75 17.76
CA SER A 167 5.77 -1.41 17.54
C SER A 167 5.68 -0.95 16.08
N GLY A 168 5.88 0.35 15.88
CA GLY A 168 5.96 1.00 14.57
C GLY A 168 4.81 1.96 14.29
N TYR A 169 5.06 2.93 13.39
CA TYR A 169 4.11 3.97 13.03
C TYR A 169 2.77 3.40 12.55
N TRP A 170 2.79 2.42 11.64
CA TRP A 170 1.56 1.83 11.09
C TRP A 170 0.76 0.99 12.09
N SER A 171 1.41 0.41 13.11
CA SER A 171 0.69 -0.24 14.22
C SER A 171 -0.06 0.81 15.05
N SER A 172 0.64 1.88 15.45
CA SER A 172 0.06 3.00 16.19
C SER A 172 -1.08 3.68 15.41
N ARG A 173 -0.90 3.83 14.09
CA ARG A 173 -1.92 4.41 13.21
C ARG A 173 -3.15 3.53 13.11
N ALA A 174 -2.96 2.22 13.00
CA ALA A 174 -4.07 1.28 12.98
C ALA A 174 -4.83 1.26 14.32
N LYS A 175 -4.12 1.32 15.46
CA LYS A 175 -4.75 1.47 16.79
C LYS A 175 -5.61 2.73 16.86
N LEU A 176 -5.08 3.88 16.43
CA LEU A 176 -5.81 5.14 16.44
C LEU A 176 -7.09 5.08 15.60
N ASP A 177 -7.01 4.54 14.38
CA ASP A 177 -8.17 4.45 13.49
C ASP A 177 -9.22 3.45 14.00
N LEU A 178 -8.82 2.36 14.68
CA LEU A 178 -9.77 1.47 15.36
C LEU A 178 -10.48 2.14 16.53
N ILE A 179 -9.76 2.95 17.33
CA ILE A 179 -10.33 3.75 18.40
C ILE A 179 -11.36 4.72 17.83
N LYS A 180 -11.03 5.45 16.76
CA LYS A 180 -11.96 6.38 16.09
C LYS A 180 -13.22 5.68 15.58
N GLN A 181 -13.07 4.55 14.90
CA GLN A 181 -14.23 3.76 14.44
C GLN A 181 -15.13 3.33 15.61
N THR A 182 -14.53 3.00 16.75
CA THR A 182 -15.29 2.62 17.95
C THR A 182 -16.01 3.83 18.56
N ILE A 183 -15.37 5.00 18.59
CA ILE A 183 -15.99 6.26 19.05
C ILE A 183 -17.17 6.63 18.15
N GLU A 184 -16.98 6.62 16.83
CA GLU A 184 -18.02 6.92 15.84
C GLU A 184 -19.23 6.00 16.04
N GLN A 185 -19.00 4.70 16.18
CA GLN A 185 -20.08 3.73 16.42
C GLN A 185 -20.83 4.01 17.74
N ILE A 186 -20.12 4.27 18.84
CA ILE A 186 -20.73 4.56 20.14
C ILE A 186 -21.57 5.86 20.07
N GLN A 187 -21.07 6.87 19.37
CA GLN A 187 -21.77 8.14 19.18
C GLN A 187 -23.03 7.98 18.32
N GLU A 188 -22.97 7.20 17.24
CA GLU A 188 -24.13 6.84 16.41
C GLU A 188 -25.20 6.09 17.23
N GLU A 189 -24.77 5.21 18.14
CA GLU A 189 -25.63 4.47 19.05
C GLU A 189 -26.09 5.31 20.27
N SER A 190 -25.68 6.58 20.38
CA SER A 190 -25.97 7.48 21.50
C SER A 190 -25.60 6.90 22.88
N GLN A 191 -24.53 6.09 22.91
CA GLN A 191 -24.03 5.45 24.11
C GLN A 191 -22.96 6.32 24.79
N THR A 192 -22.73 6.07 26.09
CA THR A 192 -21.64 6.70 26.83
C THR A 192 -20.30 6.08 26.44
N ILE A 193 -19.29 6.92 26.21
CA ILE A 193 -17.93 6.48 25.91
C ILE A 193 -17.36 5.71 27.12
N PRO A 194 -16.94 4.44 26.95
CA PRO A 194 -16.38 3.63 28.02
C PRO A 194 -15.01 4.15 28.49
N ASN A 195 -14.71 3.97 29.77
CA ASN A 195 -13.43 4.38 30.38
C ASN A 195 -12.23 3.67 29.74
N GLU A 196 -12.44 2.47 29.21
CA GLU A 196 -11.45 1.67 28.50
C GLU A 196 -10.86 2.42 27.30
N LEU A 197 -11.68 3.19 26.55
CA LEU A 197 -11.18 3.98 25.41
C LEU A 197 -10.24 5.12 25.84
N PHE A 198 -10.51 5.74 27.00
CA PHE A 198 -9.58 6.73 27.57
C PHE A 198 -8.24 6.09 27.95
N ILE A 199 -8.26 4.85 28.47
CA ILE A 199 -7.04 4.09 28.79
C ILE A 199 -6.28 3.73 27.51
N GLU A 200 -6.97 3.25 26.48
CA GLU A 200 -6.37 2.91 25.18
C GLU A 200 -5.71 4.13 24.52
N LEU A 201 -6.39 5.28 24.48
CA LEU A 201 -5.84 6.52 23.96
C LEU A 201 -4.60 6.97 24.74
N LYS A 202 -4.66 6.93 26.08
CA LYS A 202 -3.51 7.32 26.92
C LYS A 202 -2.31 6.41 26.68
N ASN A 203 -2.52 5.10 26.58
CA ASN A 203 -1.47 4.15 26.26
C ASN A 203 -0.87 4.46 24.88
N LEU A 204 -1.69 4.68 23.87
CA LEU A 204 -1.25 5.03 22.52
C LEU A 204 -0.42 6.33 22.50
N ILE A 205 -0.85 7.38 23.21
CA ILE A 205 -0.11 8.64 23.34
C ILE A 205 1.28 8.40 23.93
N SER A 206 1.37 7.53 24.95
CA SER A 206 2.65 7.19 25.60
C SER A 206 3.57 6.30 24.76
N GLU A 207 3.01 5.49 23.85
CA GLU A 207 3.77 4.65 22.92
C GLU A 207 4.40 5.45 21.77
N CYS A 208 3.89 6.66 21.49
CA CYS A 208 4.36 7.50 20.39
C CYS A 208 5.61 8.31 20.77
N SER A 209 6.62 8.29 19.90
CA SER A 209 7.85 9.08 20.06
C SER A 209 7.63 10.54 19.71
N GLU A 210 8.14 11.45 20.54
CA GLU A 210 8.12 12.89 20.26
C GLU A 210 9.19 13.31 19.24
N GLN A 211 10.25 12.51 19.09
CA GLN A 211 11.41 12.83 18.26
C GLN A 211 11.17 12.50 16.78
N ASP A 212 10.30 11.52 16.52
CA ASP A 212 9.92 11.16 15.16
C ASP A 212 8.72 12.00 14.70
N LYS A 213 8.82 12.62 13.52
CA LYS A 213 7.80 13.57 13.04
C LYS A 213 6.45 12.90 12.81
N GLU A 214 6.43 11.70 12.21
CA GLU A 214 5.19 10.98 11.92
C GLU A 214 4.54 10.50 13.21
N SER A 215 5.33 9.93 14.12
CA SER A 215 4.87 9.48 15.43
C SER A 215 4.40 10.64 16.31
N ASN A 216 5.07 11.79 16.30
CA ASN A 216 4.65 12.96 17.06
C ASN A 216 3.35 13.56 16.49
N GLN A 217 3.16 13.55 15.17
CA GLN A 217 1.90 13.98 14.57
C GLN A 217 0.74 13.07 14.98
N LEU A 218 0.97 11.76 15.01
CA LEU A 218 -0.01 10.79 15.50
C LEU A 218 -0.32 10.99 16.98
N ARG A 219 0.72 11.28 17.79
CA ARG A 219 0.57 11.61 19.22
C ARG A 219 -0.31 12.83 19.43
N ILE A 220 -0.07 13.90 18.67
CA ILE A 220 -0.89 15.13 18.73
C ILE A 220 -2.34 14.80 18.40
N GLU A 221 -2.57 14.05 17.33
CA GLU A 221 -3.93 13.64 16.90
C GLU A 221 -4.63 12.81 17.98
N ALA A 222 -3.95 11.83 18.58
CA ALA A 222 -4.49 11.03 19.68
C ALA A 222 -4.79 11.88 20.93
N THR A 223 -3.91 12.83 21.27
CA THR A 223 -4.12 13.78 22.38
C THR A 223 -5.31 14.69 22.13
N THR A 224 -5.50 15.19 20.91
CA THR A 224 -6.67 16.00 20.54
C THR A 224 -7.96 15.23 20.79
N ILE A 225 -8.05 13.99 20.28
CA ILE A 225 -9.23 13.13 20.47
C ILE A 225 -9.47 12.85 21.96
N TYR A 226 -8.41 12.56 22.72
CA TYR A 226 -8.52 12.34 24.16
C TYR A 226 -9.08 13.56 24.90
N CYS A 227 -8.62 14.77 24.54
CA CYS A 227 -9.11 16.01 25.11
C CYS A 227 -10.56 16.30 24.72
N GLU A 228 -10.94 16.06 23.47
CA GLU A 228 -12.33 16.20 22.99
C GLU A 228 -13.28 15.30 23.79
N LEU A 229 -12.95 14.02 23.93
CA LEU A 229 -13.75 13.07 24.70
C LEU A 229 -13.87 13.46 26.18
N LEU A 230 -12.81 14.02 26.79
CA LEU A 230 -12.86 14.51 28.17
C LEU A 230 -13.83 15.69 28.31
N LEU A 231 -13.85 16.60 27.35
CA LEU A 231 -14.77 17.75 27.37
C LEU A 231 -16.22 17.30 27.17
N GLU A 232 -16.45 16.26 26.38
CA GLU A 232 -17.77 15.67 26.15
C GLU A 232 -18.30 14.85 27.32
N SER A 233 -17.43 14.25 28.15
CA SER A 233 -17.82 13.33 29.23
C SER A 233 -18.62 13.98 30.37
N LYS A 234 -18.75 15.31 30.38
CA LYS A 234 -19.40 16.12 31.44
C LYS A 234 -18.87 15.84 32.86
N GLU A 235 -17.74 15.15 32.99
CA GLU A 235 -17.14 14.84 34.29
C GLU A 235 -16.56 16.11 34.94
N LYS A 236 -16.79 16.23 36.24
CA LYS A 236 -16.25 17.35 37.02
C LYS A 236 -14.73 17.24 37.07
N GLY A 237 -14.04 18.22 36.49
CA GLY A 237 -12.58 18.28 36.44
C GLY A 237 -11.96 17.92 35.09
N SER A 238 -12.75 17.48 34.09
CA SER A 238 -12.24 17.22 32.73
C SER A 238 -11.56 18.44 32.10
N ALA A 239 -12.17 19.62 32.22
CA ALA A 239 -11.58 20.86 31.71
C ALA A 239 -10.20 21.16 32.33
N GLN A 240 -10.03 20.91 33.64
CA GLN A 240 -8.74 21.08 34.30
C GLN A 240 -7.70 20.05 33.81
N LYS A 241 -8.12 18.80 33.60
CA LYS A 241 -7.24 17.76 33.02
C LYS A 241 -6.75 18.18 31.62
N VAL A 242 -7.64 18.70 30.77
CA VAL A 242 -7.28 19.19 29.44
C VAL A 242 -6.30 20.36 29.53
N LEU A 243 -6.55 21.34 30.41
CA LEU A 243 -5.64 22.46 30.62
C LEU A 243 -4.23 22.01 31.05
N ASN A 244 -4.15 21.02 31.95
CA ASN A 244 -2.85 20.48 32.39
C ASN A 244 -2.08 19.84 31.22
N ILE A 245 -2.75 19.06 30.36
CA ILE A 245 -2.14 18.41 29.20
C ILE A 245 -1.63 19.46 28.19
N LEU A 246 -2.42 20.51 27.93
CA LEU A 246 -2.01 21.59 27.02
C LEU A 246 -0.82 22.38 27.57
N ALA A 247 -0.80 22.66 28.88
CA ALA A 247 0.31 23.35 29.53
C ALA A 247 1.62 22.53 29.50
N GLU A 248 1.53 21.22 29.71
CA GLU A 248 2.66 20.29 29.58
C GLU A 248 3.24 20.31 28.15
N ALA A 249 2.38 20.32 27.12
CA ALA A 249 2.82 20.40 25.73
C ALA A 249 3.56 21.72 25.39
N GLU A 250 3.09 22.87 25.89
CA GLU A 250 3.72 24.17 25.69
C GLU A 250 5.11 24.26 26.34
N THR A 251 5.26 23.69 27.54
CA THR A 251 6.55 23.69 28.27
C THR A 251 7.60 22.79 27.62
N THR A 252 7.21 21.69 26.97
CA THR A 252 8.14 20.84 26.20
C THR A 252 8.63 21.44 24.87
N HIS A 253 7.94 22.42 24.30
CA HIS A 253 8.35 23.09 23.04
C HIS A 253 9.23 24.33 23.22
N ASN A 254 9.43 24.79 24.46
CA ASN A 254 10.34 25.90 24.80
C ASN A 254 11.45 25.39 25.72
N PRO A 255 12.56 24.85 25.20
CA PRO A 255 13.77 24.75 25.98
C PRO A 255 14.38 26.16 26.03
N ASN A 256 14.24 26.83 27.16
CA ASN A 256 15.16 27.93 27.48
C ASN A 256 16.60 27.42 27.52
#